data_AF-A0A1Q5TK03-F1
#
_entry.id   AF-A0A1Q5TK03-F1
#
_cell.length_a   1.000
_cell.length_b   1.000
_cell.length_c   1.000
_cell.angle_alpha   90.00
_cell.angle_beta   90.00
_cell.angle_gamma   90.00
#
_symmetry.space_group_name_H-M   'P 1'
#
loop_
_entity.id
_entity.type
_entity.pdbx_description
1 polymer ?
#
loop_
_entity_poly.entity_id
_entity_poly.type
_entity_poly.pdbx_seq_one_letter_code
_entity_poly.pdbx_strand_id
1 'polypeptide(L)'
;MIKKRIAVNGKGKSGGVRVIIFFKVNNHLFFADGWTKNTVSSRRAKEIEDDELEAYKQLSKLFLSYTDQKINELIAYGILEEIICE
;
A
#
# COMPACT_ATOMS: atom_id res chain seq x y z
N MET A 1 5.18 -0.02 -7.41
CA MET A 1 4.73 -0.50 -6.09
C MET A 1 5.95 -0.79 -5.20
N ILE A 2 5.89 -0.41 -3.92
CA ILE A 2 6.93 -0.69 -2.92
C ILE A 2 6.30 -1.48 -1.78
N LYS A 3 6.92 -2.60 -1.40
CA LYS A 3 6.63 -3.28 -0.13
C LYS A 3 7.52 -2.72 0.98
N LYS A 4 6.92 -2.10 1.99
CA LYS A 4 7.64 -1.50 3.13
C LYS A 4 7.30 -2.23 4.43
N ARG A 5 8.29 -2.33 5.33
CA ARG A 5 8.08 -2.81 6.71
C ARG A 5 8.04 -1.63 7.65
N ILE A 6 6.93 -1.48 8.38
CA ILE A 6 6.70 -0.40 9.32
C ILE A 6 6.68 -0.99 10.74
N ALA A 7 7.47 -0.40 11.63
CA ALA A 7 7.43 -0.72 13.06
C ALA A 7 6.17 -0.07 13.66
N VAL A 8 5.43 -0.81 14.50
CA VAL A 8 4.16 -0.34 15.06
C VAL A 8 4.16 -0.62 16.56
N ASN A 9 3.59 0.28 17.36
CA ASN A 9 3.34 0.11 18.80
C ASN A 9 4.57 -0.30 19.63
N GLY A 10 5.71 0.37 19.41
CA GLY A 10 6.95 0.09 20.15
C GLY A 10 7.60 -1.26 19.83
N LYS A 11 7.05 -2.05 18.89
CA LYS A 11 7.65 -3.30 18.44
C LYS A 11 8.70 -3.03 17.36
N GLY A 12 9.82 -3.75 17.43
CA GLY A 12 10.85 -3.73 16.39
C GLY A 12 10.30 -4.23 15.03
N LYS A 13 11.03 -3.96 13.94
CA LYS A 13 10.64 -4.33 12.55
C LYS A 13 10.25 -5.80 12.35
N SER A 14 10.71 -6.71 13.22
CA SER A 14 10.35 -8.14 13.21
C SER A 14 8.89 -8.41 13.60
N GLY A 15 8.32 -7.59 14.49
CA GLY A 15 6.91 -7.65 14.91
C GLY A 15 6.02 -6.57 14.30
N GLY A 16 6.54 -5.81 13.33
CA GLY A 16 5.82 -4.77 12.62
C GLY A 16 4.93 -5.30 11.49
N VAL A 17 4.27 -4.37 10.80
CA VAL A 17 3.41 -4.65 9.64
C VAL A 17 4.19 -4.53 8.34
N ARG A 18 3.70 -5.23 7.33
CA ARG A 18 4.08 -5.03 5.93
C ARG A 18 2.99 -4.23 5.27
N VAL A 19 3.39 -3.29 4.43
CA VAL A 19 2.47 -2.45 3.69
C VAL A 19 2.87 -2.40 2.24
N ILE A 20 1.87 -2.27 1.38
CA ILE A 20 2.02 -1.97 -0.03
C ILE A 20 1.69 -0.50 -0.23
N ILE A 21 2.65 0.23 -0.77
CA ILE A 21 2.47 1.62 -1.16
C ILE A 21 2.70 1.81 -2.65
N PHE A 22 1.94 2.71 -3.25
CA PHE A 22 2.19 3.21 -4.59
C PHE A 22 2.79 4.61 -4.46
N PHE A 23 4.05 4.74 -4.88
CA PHE A 23 4.80 5.97 -4.72
C PHE A 23 5.71 6.18 -5.93
N LYS A 24 5.82 7.44 -6.34
CA LYS A 24 6.80 7.93 -7.31
C LYS A 24 7.26 9.31 -6.82
N VAL A 25 8.55 9.60 -6.96
CA VAL A 25 9.11 10.91 -6.60
C VAL A 25 8.35 12.02 -7.34
N ASN A 26 8.06 13.12 -6.64
CA ASN A 26 7.27 14.26 -7.13
C ASN A 26 5.83 13.87 -7.56
N ASN A 27 5.28 12.83 -6.96
CA ASN A 27 3.90 12.41 -7.15
C ASN A 27 3.28 12.03 -5.79
N HIS A 28 1.98 11.74 -5.82
CA HIS A 28 1.22 11.26 -4.67
C HIS A 28 1.74 9.93 -4.10
N LEU A 29 1.52 9.74 -2.80
CA LEU A 29 1.77 8.50 -2.08
C LEU A 29 0.43 7.87 -1.71
N PHE A 30 0.19 6.66 -2.18
CA PHE A 30 -1.02 5.89 -1.85
C PHE A 30 -0.67 4.71 -0.96
N PHE A 31 -1.44 4.54 0.11
CA PHE A 31 -1.48 3.30 0.89
C PHE A 31 -2.49 2.35 0.22
N ALA A 32 -2.05 1.14 -0.14
CA ALA A 32 -2.90 0.20 -0.89
C ALA A 32 -3.35 -0.99 -0.03
N ASP A 33 -2.45 -1.56 0.76
CA ASP A 33 -2.75 -2.73 1.60
C ASP A 33 -1.72 -2.87 2.73
N GLY A 34 -2.04 -3.65 3.77
CA GLY A 34 -1.09 -4.03 4.81
C GLY A 34 -1.51 -5.20 5.69
N TRP A 35 -0.52 -6.00 6.11
CA TRP A 35 -0.71 -7.20 6.92
C TRP A 35 0.41 -7.44 7.93
N THR A 36 0.15 -8.30 8.92
CA THR A 36 1.15 -8.73 9.90
C THR A 36 1.89 -9.98 9.40
N LYS A 37 3.05 -10.31 9.97
CA LYS A 37 3.78 -11.54 9.56
C LYS A 37 2.95 -12.81 9.79
N ASN A 38 2.18 -12.84 10.88
CA ASN A 38 1.55 -14.06 11.36
C ASN A 38 0.27 -14.42 10.59
N THR A 39 -0.26 -13.50 9.79
CA THR A 39 -1.44 -13.77 8.96
C THR A 39 -1.11 -14.61 7.73
N VAL A 40 0.16 -14.65 7.29
CA VAL A 40 0.63 -15.46 6.13
C VAL A 40 1.26 -16.79 6.60
N SER A 41 0.61 -17.44 7.57
CA SER A 41 1.18 -18.30 8.61
C SER A 41 2.07 -19.51 8.26
N SER A 42 2.43 -19.78 6.99
CA SER A 42 3.29 -20.91 6.65
C SER A 42 4.71 -20.50 6.23
N ARG A 43 5.71 -21.20 6.77
CA ARG A 43 7.17 -20.93 6.58
C ARG A 43 7.62 -21.05 5.11
N ARG A 44 6.74 -21.50 4.20
CA ARG A 44 7.00 -21.69 2.76
C ARG A 44 5.95 -21.08 1.84
N ALA A 45 4.85 -20.50 2.35
CA ALA A 45 3.90 -19.79 1.49
C ALA A 45 4.53 -18.51 0.94
N LYS A 46 4.12 -18.14 -0.27
CA LYS A 46 4.42 -16.81 -0.78
C LYS A 46 3.71 -15.79 0.09
N GLU A 47 4.39 -14.66 0.30
CA GLU A 47 3.83 -13.57 1.10
C GLU A 47 2.80 -12.74 0.32
N ILE A 48 2.89 -12.78 -1.01
CA ILE A 48 1.98 -12.21 -1.99
C ILE A 48 1.98 -13.22 -3.14
N GLU A 49 0.80 -13.68 -3.56
CA GLU A 49 0.70 -14.60 -4.69
C GLU A 49 1.03 -13.88 -6.01
N ASP A 50 1.37 -14.62 -7.07
CA ASP A 50 1.86 -14.01 -8.31
C ASP A 50 0.80 -13.16 -9.01
N ASP A 51 -0.47 -13.57 -8.91
CA ASP A 51 -1.63 -12.85 -9.44
C ASP A 51 -1.93 -11.57 -8.64
N GLU A 52 -1.89 -11.63 -7.31
CA GLU A 52 -1.97 -10.45 -6.44
C GLU A 52 -0.84 -9.46 -6.73
N LEU A 53 0.38 -9.97 -6.91
CA LEU A 53 1.53 -9.13 -7.24
C LEU A 53 1.34 -8.42 -8.58
N GLU A 54 0.77 -9.09 -9.58
CA GLU A 54 0.48 -8.47 -10.87
C GLU A 54 -0.65 -7.44 -10.77
N ALA A 55 -1.71 -7.73 -10.01
CA ALA A 55 -2.77 -6.77 -9.71
C ALA A 55 -2.20 -5.51 -9.03
N TYR A 56 -1.32 -5.65 -8.04
CA TYR A 56 -0.66 -4.52 -7.40
C TYR A 56 0.19 -3.69 -8.36
N LYS A 57 0.88 -4.32 -9.31
CA LYS A 57 1.65 -3.57 -10.32
C LYS A 57 0.73 -2.76 -11.21
N GLN A 58 -0.36 -3.35 -11.68
CA GLN A 58 -1.35 -2.69 -12.55
C GLN A 58 -2.03 -1.53 -11.83
N LEU A 59 -2.53 -1.76 -10.61
CA LEU A 59 -3.11 -0.71 -9.76
C LEU A 59 -2.10 0.40 -9.50
N SER A 60 -0.84 0.08 -9.22
CA SER A 60 0.17 1.11 -8.98
C SER A 60 0.41 2.00 -10.19
N LYS A 61 0.36 1.46 -11.42
CA LYS A 61 0.48 2.26 -12.64
C LYS A 61 -0.73 3.17 -12.82
N LEU A 62 -1.93 2.64 -12.57
CA LEU A 62 -3.19 3.38 -12.70
C LEU A 62 -3.24 4.54 -11.70
N PHE A 63 -3.05 4.29 -10.41
CA PHE A 63 -3.14 5.31 -9.36
C PHE A 63 -2.08 6.39 -9.53
N LEU A 64 -0.84 6.00 -9.89
CA LEU A 64 0.22 6.99 -10.14
C LEU A 64 0.04 7.78 -11.44
N SER A 65 -0.92 7.41 -12.29
CA SER A 65 -1.29 8.16 -13.50
C SER A 65 -2.46 9.12 -13.31
N TYR A 66 -3.14 9.06 -12.16
CA TYR A 66 -4.27 9.94 -11.88
C TYR A 66 -3.82 11.38 -11.72
N THR A 67 -4.64 12.28 -12.26
CA THR A 67 -4.52 13.72 -12.05
C THR A 67 -5.13 14.10 -10.70
N ASP A 68 -4.76 15.27 -10.19
CA ASP A 68 -5.32 15.81 -8.95
C ASP A 68 -6.85 15.90 -9.01
N GLN A 69 -7.41 16.25 -10.17
CA GLN A 69 -8.85 16.25 -10.38
C GLN A 69 -9.48 14.86 -10.17
N LYS A 70 -8.84 13.81 -10.71
CA LYS A 70 -9.34 12.44 -10.54
C LYS A 70 -9.21 11.98 -9.10
N ILE A 71 -8.11 12.34 -8.43
CA ILE A 71 -7.90 12.02 -7.02
C ILE A 71 -8.98 12.68 -6.16
N ASN A 72 -9.27 13.96 -6.37
CA ASN A 72 -10.33 14.68 -5.67
C ASN A 72 -11.72 14.09 -5.91
N GLU A 73 -12.01 13.66 -7.14
CA GLU A 73 -13.25 12.93 -7.44
C GLU A 73 -13.36 11.62 -6.65
N LEU A 74 -12.27 10.84 -6.61
CA LEU A 74 -12.24 9.58 -5.84
C LEU A 74 -12.36 9.80 -4.33
N ILE A 75 -11.83 10.92 -3.82
CA ILE A 75 -12.01 11.34 -2.43
C ILE A 75 -13.49 11.69 -2.18
N ALA A 76 -14.11 12.47 -3.07
CA ALA A 76 -15.52 12.85 -2.95
C ALA A 76 -16.47 11.63 -2.99
N TYR A 77 -16.12 10.58 -3.72
CA TYR A 77 -16.86 9.31 -3.72
C TYR A 77 -16.54 8.37 -2.56
N GLY A 78 -15.62 8.75 -1.66
CA GLY A 78 -15.20 7.92 -0.54
C GLY A 78 -14.39 6.68 -0.94
N ILE A 79 -13.81 6.67 -2.15
CA ILE A 79 -12.92 5.61 -2.63
C ILE A 79 -11.50 5.84 -2.11
N LEU A 80 -11.10 7.11 -2.00
CA LEU A 80 -9.84 7.54 -1.40
C LEU A 80 -10.11 8.36 -0.14
N GLU A 81 -9.19 8.28 0.81
CA GLU A 81 -9.15 9.13 1.99
C GLU A 81 -7.79 9.83 2.02
N GLU A 82 -7.79 11.16 2.03
CA GLU A 82 -6.57 11.95 2.16
C GLU A 82 -6.19 12.07 3.63
N ILE A 83 -4.94 11.76 3.94
CA ILE A 83 -4.41 11.85 5.30
C ILE A 83 -3.58 13.14 5.40
N ILE A 84 -4.08 14.09 6.18
CA ILE A 84 -3.37 15.33 6.52
C ILE A 84 -2.61 15.06 7.83
N CYS A 85 -1.27 15.07 7.77
CA CYS A 85 -0.45 15.01 8.98
C CYS A 85 -0.36 16.42 9.59
N GLU A 86 -0.71 16.54 10.86
CA GLU A 86 -0.45 17.74 11.69
C GLU A 86 1.01 17.78 12.18
#